data_AF-A0A968Q7W7-F1
#
_entry.id   AF-A0A968Q7W7-F1
#
_cell.length_a   1.000
_cell.length_b   1.000
_cell.length_c   1.000
_cell.angle_alpha   90.00
_cell.angle_beta   90.00
_cell.angle_gamma   90.00
#
_symmetry.space_group_name_H-M   'P 1'
#
loop_
_entity.id
_entity.type
_entity.pdbx_description
1 polymer ?
#
loop_
_entity_poly.entity_id
_entity_poly.type
_entity_poly.pdbx_seq_one_letter_code
_entity_poly.pdbx_strand_id
1 'polypeptide(L)' 'MDESTNSEKLASVFNRASQQGKAAFCKMLWNNQPETVQTQLKPLLSETTLAALRSED' A
#
# COMPACT_ATOMS: atom_id res chain seq x y z
N MET A 1 -5.39 6.86 -21.01
CA MET A 1 -4.60 5.72 -20.49
C MET A 1 -3.66 6.28 -19.44
N ASP A 2 -3.60 5.87 -18.18
CA ASP A 2 -4.42 4.97 -17.37
C ASP A 2 -3.78 4.99 -15.95
N GLU A 3 -3.48 6.16 -15.40
CA GLU A 3 -2.72 6.22 -14.13
C GLU A 3 -3.53 5.70 -12.94
N SER A 4 -4.87 5.78 -13.01
CA SER A 4 -5.77 5.19 -12.01
C SER A 4 -5.61 3.68 -11.87
N THR A 5 -5.34 2.97 -12.98
CA THR A 5 -5.16 1.52 -12.99
C THR A 5 -3.92 1.07 -12.22
N ASN A 6 -2.94 1.96 -12.03
CA ASN A 6 -1.72 1.62 -11.30
C ASN A 6 -1.96 1.66 -9.77
N SER A 7 -2.69 2.65 -9.29
CA SER A 7 -3.06 2.81 -7.87
C SER A 7 -3.90 1.65 -7.36
N GLU A 8 -4.88 1.19 -8.13
CA GLU A 8 -5.74 0.05 -7.75
C GLU A 8 -4.96 -1.28 -7.70
N LYS A 9 -4.05 -1.51 -8.66
CA LYS A 9 -3.19 -2.69 -8.66
C LYS A 9 -2.21 -2.69 -7.49
N LEU A 10 -1.57 -1.55 -7.22
CA LEU A 10 -0.71 -1.38 -6.04
C LEU A 10 -1.52 -1.64 -4.77
N ALA A 11 -2.71 -1.04 -4.62
CA ALA A 11 -3.57 -1.28 -3.46
C ALA A 11 -3.89 -2.78 -3.26
N SER A 12 -4.18 -3.49 -4.36
CA SER A 12 -4.40 -4.94 -4.32
C SER A 12 -3.15 -5.70 -3.85
N VAL A 13 -1.97 -5.34 -4.34
CA VAL A 13 -0.68 -5.93 -3.91
C VAL A 13 -0.43 -5.66 -2.43
N PHE A 14 -0.66 -4.43 -1.98
CA PHE A 14 -0.52 -4.00 -0.59
C PHE A 14 -1.45 -4.79 0.34
N ASN A 15 -2.73 -4.89 -0.02
CA ASN A 15 -3.74 -5.62 0.75
C ASN A 15 -3.43 -7.12 0.82
N ARG A 16 -2.95 -7.70 -0.28
CA ARG A 16 -2.55 -9.11 -0.30
C ARG A 16 -1.26 -9.37 0.48
N ALA A 17 -0.30 -8.46 0.41
CA ALA A 17 0.95 -8.56 1.17
C ALA A 17 0.73 -8.41 2.68
N SER A 18 -0.16 -7.50 3.11
CA SER A 18 -0.50 -7.33 4.52
C SER A 18 -1.22 -8.56 5.08
N GLN A 19 -2.14 -9.16 4.32
CA GLN A 19 -2.79 -10.43 4.68
C GLN A 19 -1.82 -11.62 4.80
N GLN A 20 -0.68 -11.58 4.10
CA GLN A 20 0.37 -12.59 4.21
C GLN A 20 1.36 -12.31 5.36
N GLY A 21 1.12 -11.29 6.18
CA GLY A 21 2.04 -10.88 7.25
C GLY A 21 3.31 -10.19 6.75
N LYS A 22 3.37 -9.78 5.47
CA LYS A 22 4.54 -9.13 4.86
C LYS A 22 4.54 -7.62 5.10
N ALA A 23 4.40 -7.21 6.37
CA ALA A 23 4.33 -5.80 6.74
C ALA A 23 5.58 -5.01 6.31
N ALA A 24 6.77 -5.62 6.43
CA ALA A 24 8.03 -5.01 5.98
C ALA A 24 8.05 -4.73 4.46
N PHE A 25 7.50 -5.63 3.65
CA PHE A 25 7.39 -5.44 2.21
C PHE A 25 6.41 -4.31 1.86
N CYS A 26 5.27 -4.23 2.55
CA CYS A 26 4.33 -3.12 2.40
C CYS A 26 5.03 -1.79 2.71
N LYS A 27 5.74 -1.67 3.84
CA LYS A 27 6.48 -0.46 4.18
C LYS A 27 7.55 -0.09 3.16
N MET A 28 8.31 -1.07 2.68
CA MET A 28 9.33 -0.85 1.65
C MET A 28 8.69 -0.31 0.36
N LEU A 29 7.62 -0.93 -0.13
CA LEU A 29 6.88 -0.47 -1.29
C LEU A 29 6.34 0.95 -1.08
N TRP A 30 5.80 1.23 0.11
CA TRP A 30 5.18 2.50 0.46
C TRP A 30 6.19 3.64 0.46
N ASN A 31 7.35 3.44 1.08
CA ASN A 31 8.44 4.41 1.09
C ASN A 31 9.05 4.62 -0.30
N ASN A 32 8.93 3.64 -1.19
CA ASN A 32 9.38 3.75 -2.58
C ASN A 32 8.33 4.39 -3.50
N GLN A 33 7.12 4.70 -3.02
CA GLN A 33 6.11 5.42 -3.79
C GLN A 33 6.22 6.94 -3.58
N PRO A 34 6.03 7.76 -4.63
CA PRO A 34 5.93 9.20 -4.48
C PRO A 34 4.66 9.59 -3.70
N GLU A 35 4.69 10.75 -3.02
CA GLU A 35 3.57 11.24 -2.18
C GLU A 35 2.23 11.28 -2.90
N THR A 36 2.23 11.61 -4.20
CA THR A 36 1.02 11.62 -5.03
C THR A 36 0.36 10.24 -5.09
N VAL A 37 1.17 9.19 -5.22
CA VAL A 37 0.70 7.79 -5.29
C VAL A 37 0.31 7.30 -3.90
N GLN A 38 1.04 7.66 -2.85
CA GLN A 38 0.66 7.36 -1.47
C GLN A 38 -0.71 7.97 -1.13
N THR A 39 -0.97 9.20 -1.55
CA THR A 39 -2.24 9.90 -1.33
C THR A 39 -3.40 9.19 -2.05
N GLN A 40 -3.16 8.73 -3.28
CA GLN A 40 -4.16 7.94 -4.03
C GLN A 40 -4.36 6.52 -3.48
N LEU A 41 -3.31 5.90 -2.93
CA LEU A 41 -3.37 4.56 -2.35
C LEU A 41 -4.09 4.55 -1.00
N LYS A 42 -3.86 5.55 -0.16
CA LYS A 42 -4.40 5.63 1.21
C LYS A 42 -5.90 5.26 1.33
N PRO A 43 -6.82 5.77 0.49
CA PRO A 43 -8.24 5.39 0.54
C PRO A 43 -8.55 4.00 -0.04
N LEU A 44 -7.66 3.41 -0.83
CA LEU A 44 -7.80 2.09 -1.45
C LEU A 44 -7.22 0.95 -0.59
N LEU A 45 -6.46 1.29 0.46
CA LEU A 45 -5.86 0.32 1.37
C LEU A 45 -6.87 -0.18 2.41
N SER A 46 -6.81 -1.48 2.69
CA SER A 46 -7.57 -2.09 3.79
C SER A 46 -6.98 -1.73 5.15
N GLU A 47 -7.79 -1.79 6.20
CA GLU A 47 -7.37 -1.53 7.58
C GLU A 47 -6.15 -2.35 7.99
N THR A 48 -6.07 -3.62 7.58
CA THR A 48 -4.91 -4.49 7.85
C THR A 48 -3.62 -3.95 7.25
N THR A 49 -3.69 -3.36 6.06
CA THR A 49 -2.55 -2.75 5.39
C THR A 49 -2.16 -1.44 6.06
N LEU A 50 -3.15 -0.60 6.39
CA LEU A 50 -2.91 0.64 7.13
C LEU A 50 -2.28 0.36 8.51
N ALA A 51 -2.69 -0.71 9.18
CA ALA A 51 -2.10 -1.19 10.43
C ALA A 51 -0.66 -1.70 10.23
N ALA A 52 -0.40 -2.44 9.16
CA ALA A 52 0.95 -2.90 8.80
C ALA A 52 1.90 -1.74 8.46
N LEU A 53 1.37 -0.67 7.86
CA LEU A 53 2.13 0.56 7.58
C LEU A 53 2.39 1.38 8.84
N ARG A 54 1.42 1.43 9.78
CA ARG A 54 1.54 2.14 11.07
C ARG A 54 2.34 1.42 12.14
N SER A 55 2.52 0.11 12.04
CA SER A 55 3.30 -0.63 13.03
C SER A 55 4.76 -0.29 12.86
N GLU A 56 5.20 0.89 13.29
CA GLU A 56 6.60 1.23 13.57
C GLU A 56 7.18 0.12 14.46
N ASP A 57 8.34 -0.40 14.08
CA ASP A 57 9.15 -1.22 14.98
C ASP A 57 9.82 -0.26 15.97
#